data_AF-A0A9D8FQ43-F1
#
_entry.id   AF-A0A9D8FQ43-F1
#
_cell.length_a   1.000
_cell.length_b   1.000
_cell.length_c   1.000
_cell.angle_alpha   90.00
_cell.angle_beta   90.00
_cell.angle_gamma   90.00
#
_symmetry.space_group_name_H-M   'P 1'
#
loop_
_entity.id
_entity.type
_entity.pdbx_description
1 polymer ?
#
loop_
_entity_poly.entity_id
_entity_poly.type
_entity_poly.pdbx_seq_one_letter_code
_entity_poly.pdbx_strand_id
1 'polypeptide(L)'
;MISFDIIIALILIGLILIILLFTQTREQPKKSKRNLIFIVSAIAAVFGLRLFRSYRTKSLRKELLEREENLKQQEKNLLVLKGEYETSEDELNQLRAKLEEQRAAYEKTILDINTKNKAEKERINNLSGEDLHDEFMITFGDD
;
A
#
# COMPACT_ATOMS: atom_id res chain seq x y z
N MET A 1 -20.58 28.65 10.23
CA MET A 1 -19.89 29.06 8.99
C MET A 1 -20.21 30.51 8.75
N ILE A 2 -19.21 31.40 8.68
CA ILE A 2 -19.45 32.80 8.30
C ILE A 2 -19.65 32.82 6.78
N SER A 3 -20.84 33.24 6.34
CA SER A 3 -21.22 33.30 4.93
C SER A 3 -20.33 34.30 4.18
N PHE A 4 -20.04 34.02 2.90
CA PHE A 4 -19.18 34.86 2.06
C PHE A 4 -19.69 36.31 1.97
N ASP A 5 -21.01 36.49 2.03
CA ASP A 5 -21.69 37.80 2.04
C ASP A 5 -21.34 38.65 3.27
N ILE A 6 -21.19 38.02 4.45
CA ILE A 6 -20.85 38.73 5.70
C ILE A 6 -19.41 39.25 5.63
N ILE A 7 -18.50 38.49 5.01
CA ILE A 7 -17.10 38.89 4.82
C ILE A 7 -17.03 40.09 3.86
N ILE A 8 -17.79 40.05 2.76
CA ILE A 8 -17.88 41.16 1.80
C ILE A 8 -18.46 42.41 2.46
N ALA A 9 -19.53 42.27 3.25
CA ALA A 9 -20.15 43.38 3.97
C ALA A 9 -19.18 44.04 4.97
N LEU A 10 -18.40 43.26 5.73
CA LEU A 10 -17.38 43.77 6.64
C LEU A 10 -16.26 44.52 5.91
N ILE A 11 -15.82 44.03 4.75
CA ILE A 11 -14.80 44.71 3.93
C ILE A 11 -15.34 46.04 3.41
N LEU A 12 -16.58 46.08 2.92
CA LEU A 12 -17.24 47.30 2.42
C LEU A 12 -17.39 48.36 3.52
N ILE A 13 -17.81 47.95 4.72
CA ILE A 13 -17.93 48.85 5.88
C ILE A 13 -16.55 49.41 6.27
N GLY A 14 -15.53 48.56 6.32
CA GLY A 14 -14.15 49.00 6.57
C GLY A 14 -13.65 50.01 5.55
N LEU A 15 -13.98 49.80 4.27
CA LEU A 15 -13.58 50.68 3.17
C LEU A 15 -14.29 52.04 3.23
N ILE A 16 -15.58 52.05 3.58
CA ILE A 16 -16.35 53.29 3.82
C ILE A 16 -15.77 54.07 5.00
N LEU A 17 -15.45 53.41 6.12
CA LEU A 17 -14.80 54.03 7.29
C LEU A 17 -13.46 54.67 6.93
N ILE A 18 -12.65 54.01 6.11
CA ILE A 18 -11.38 54.53 5.61
C ILE A 18 -11.59 55.79 4.75
N ILE A 19 -12.59 55.78 3.86
CA ILE A 19 -12.94 56.94 3.01
C ILE A 19 -13.42 58.11 3.87
N LEU A 20 -14.26 57.86 4.88
CA LEU A 20 -14.78 58.87 5.81
C LEU A 20 -13.67 59.53 6.63
N LEU A 21 -12.69 58.74 7.08
CA LEU A 21 -11.48 59.25 7.74
C LEU A 21 -10.63 60.10 6.77
N PHE A 22 -10.62 59.78 5.48
CA PHE A 22 -9.91 60.53 4.46
C PHE A 22 -10.53 61.90 4.17
N THR A 23 -11.87 61.97 4.08
CA THR A 23 -12.60 63.20 3.73
C THR A 23 -12.55 64.26 4.83
N GLN A 24 -12.44 63.87 6.10
CA GLN A 24 -12.29 64.82 7.21
C GLN A 24 -10.89 65.45 7.30
N THR A 25 -9.85 64.84 6.72
CA THR A 25 -8.46 65.33 6.81
C THR A 25 -8.05 66.31 5.70
N ARG A 26 -8.94 67.21 5.28
CA ARG A 26 -8.77 68.11 4.12
C ARG A 26 -7.63 69.15 4.23
N GLU A 27 -6.85 69.17 5.32
CA GLU A 27 -5.66 70.01 5.46
C GLU A 27 -4.38 69.17 5.61
N GLN A 28 -3.65 69.05 4.48
CA GLN A 28 -2.21 68.76 4.27
C GLN A 28 -1.84 67.50 3.44
N PRO A 29 -0.99 67.64 2.39
CA PRO A 29 -0.73 66.62 1.37
C PRO A 29 0.32 65.55 1.73
N LYS A 30 0.76 65.41 2.99
CA LYS A 30 1.81 64.43 3.39
C LYS A 30 1.28 63.17 4.10
N LYS A 31 0.11 63.23 4.75
CA LYS A 31 -0.43 62.09 5.54
C LYS A 31 -1.17 61.05 4.68
N SER A 32 -1.74 61.46 3.55
CA SER A 32 -2.44 60.59 2.58
C SER A 32 -1.56 59.45 2.03
N LYS A 33 -0.27 59.72 1.73
CA LYS A 33 0.67 58.69 1.24
C LYS A 33 0.96 57.59 2.27
N ARG A 34 0.98 57.91 3.57
CA ARG A 34 1.20 56.92 4.64
C ARG A 34 0.02 55.96 4.74
N ASN A 35 -1.22 56.47 4.67
CA ASN A 35 -2.42 55.63 4.74
C ASN A 35 -2.54 54.68 3.53
N LEU A 36 -2.16 55.14 2.33
CA LEU A 36 -2.08 54.27 1.15
C LEU A 36 -1.12 53.10 1.32
N ILE A 37 0.06 53.32 1.92
CA ILE A 37 1.03 52.25 2.19
C ILE A 37 0.44 51.21 3.16
N PHE A 38 -0.26 51.64 4.22
CA PHE A 38 -0.93 50.72 5.15
C PHE A 38 -2.01 49.89 4.45
N ILE A 39 -2.85 50.50 3.62
CA ILE A 39 -3.90 49.79 2.88
C ILE A 39 -3.29 48.78 1.90
N VAL A 40 -2.26 49.17 1.15
CA VAL A 40 -1.55 48.26 0.23
C VAL A 40 -0.90 47.10 0.99
N SER A 41 -0.29 47.36 2.15
CA SER A 41 0.31 46.31 2.99
C SER A 41 -0.73 45.33 3.53
N ALA A 42 -1.91 45.80 3.91
CA ALA A 42 -3.00 44.97 4.39
C ALA A 42 -3.57 44.09 3.26
N ILE A 43 -3.77 44.67 2.07
CA ILE A 43 -4.22 43.92 0.89
C ILE A 43 -3.17 42.88 0.48
N ALA A 44 -1.88 43.25 0.46
CA ALA A 44 -0.78 42.34 0.15
C ALA A 44 -0.68 41.19 1.15
N ALA A 45 -0.91 41.45 2.45
CA ALA A 45 -0.93 40.39 3.46
C ALA A 45 -2.07 39.39 3.23
N VAL A 46 -3.28 39.86 2.94
CA VAL A 46 -4.44 38.98 2.68
C VAL A 46 -4.26 38.18 1.39
N PHE A 47 -3.80 38.82 0.31
CA PHE A 47 -3.52 38.14 -0.96
C PHE A 47 -2.36 37.15 -0.84
N GLY A 48 -1.28 37.53 -0.14
CA GLY A 48 -0.13 36.66 0.10
C GLY A 48 -0.51 35.39 0.86
N LEU A 49 -1.34 35.53 1.91
CA LEU A 49 -1.81 34.39 2.71
C LEU A 49 -2.71 33.45 1.89
N ARG A 50 -3.55 34.00 1.01
CA ARG A 50 -4.40 33.21 0.11
C ARG A 50 -3.59 32.49 -0.97
N LEU A 51 -2.62 33.17 -1.58
CA LEU A 51 -1.72 32.57 -2.58
C LEU A 51 -0.87 31.46 -1.96
N PHE A 52 -0.32 31.69 -0.76
CA PHE A 52 0.44 30.68 -0.03
C PHE A 52 -0.41 29.44 0.27
N ARG A 53 -1.63 29.61 0.78
CA ARG A 53 -2.55 28.49 1.02
C ARG A 53 -2.86 27.70 -0.25
N SER A 54 -3.13 28.40 -1.36
CA SER A 54 -3.42 27.77 -2.66
C SER A 54 -2.23 26.99 -3.21
N TYR A 55 -1.02 27.55 -3.07
CA TYR A 55 0.20 26.85 -3.47
C TYR A 55 0.44 25.61 -2.59
N ARG A 56 0.29 25.73 -1.27
CA ARG A 56 0.47 24.61 -0.34
C ARG A 56 -0.54 23.50 -0.58
N THR A 57 -1.81 23.80 -0.83
CA THR A 57 -2.81 22.78 -1.15
C THR A 57 -2.55 22.10 -2.49
N LYS A 58 -2.08 22.82 -3.51
CA LYS A 58 -1.66 22.21 -4.78
C LYS A 58 -0.45 21.27 -4.60
N SER A 59 0.54 21.67 -3.81
CA SER A 59 1.70 20.84 -3.49
C SER A 59 1.29 19.58 -2.74
N LEU A 60 0.47 19.71 -1.69
CA LEU A 60 -0.04 18.56 -0.94
C LEU A 60 -0.87 17.63 -1.81
N ARG A 61 -1.66 18.16 -2.74
CA ARG A 61 -2.45 17.35 -3.68
C ARG A 61 -1.57 16.56 -4.65
N LYS A 62 -0.47 17.14 -5.12
CA LYS A 62 0.51 16.43 -5.95
C LYS A 62 1.18 15.30 -5.15
N GLU A 63 1.62 15.58 -3.93
CA GLU A 63 2.23 14.57 -3.07
C GLU A 63 1.26 13.43 -2.76
N LEU A 64 -0.03 13.75 -2.55
CA LEU A 64 -1.06 12.75 -2.32
C LEU A 64 -1.27 11.86 -3.55
N LEU A 65 -1.34 12.44 -4.75
CA LEU A 65 -1.44 11.69 -6.01
C LEU A 65 -0.22 10.78 -6.24
N GLU A 66 0.98 11.29 -5.96
CA GLU A 66 2.22 10.52 -6.10
C GLU A 66 2.27 9.35 -5.10
N ARG A 67 1.81 9.56 -3.86
CA ARG A 67 1.67 8.48 -2.88
C ARG A 67 0.62 7.45 -3.26
N GLU A 68 -0.52 7.88 -3.80
CA GLU A 68 -1.56 6.97 -4.31
C GLU A 68 -1.04 6.13 -5.48
N GLU A 69 -0.28 6.73 -6.39
CA GLU A 69 0.33 6.03 -7.52
C GLU A 69 1.38 5.01 -7.04
N ASN A 70 2.23 5.39 -6.09
CA ASN A 70 3.19 4.48 -5.46
C ASN A 70 2.50 3.31 -4.75
N LEU A 71 1.41 3.56 -4.02
CA LEU A 71 0.63 2.50 -3.37
C LEU A 71 0.03 1.54 -4.40
N LYS A 72 -0.58 2.05 -5.48
CA LYS A 72 -1.10 1.21 -6.56
C LYS A 72 -0.02 0.36 -7.21
N GLN A 73 1.19 0.89 -7.35
CA GLN A 73 2.30 0.14 -7.90
C GLN A 73 2.77 -0.97 -6.94
N GLN A 74 2.81 -0.68 -5.64
CA GLN A 74 3.12 -1.68 -4.61
C GLN A 74 2.05 -2.79 -4.54
N GLU A 75 0.77 -2.45 -4.63
CA GLU A 75 -0.33 -3.43 -4.69
C GLU A 75 -0.21 -4.34 -5.91
N LYS A 76 0.12 -3.79 -7.09
CA LYS A 76 0.37 -4.59 -8.29
C LYS A 76 1.56 -5.54 -8.11
N ASN A 77 2.66 -5.04 -7.54
CA ASN A 77 3.84 -5.86 -7.28
C ASN A 77 3.51 -6.99 -6.28
N LEU A 78 2.71 -6.72 -5.25
CA LEU A 78 2.25 -7.73 -4.30
C LEU A 78 1.36 -8.79 -4.96
N LEU A 79 0.47 -8.40 -5.86
CA LEU A 79 -0.36 -9.35 -6.60
C LEU A 79 0.48 -10.27 -7.50
N VAL A 80 1.48 -9.72 -8.19
CA VAL A 80 2.41 -10.53 -8.99
C VAL A 80 3.19 -11.49 -8.11
N LEU A 81 3.77 -11.01 -7.02
CA LEU A 81 4.55 -11.83 -6.08
C LEU A 81 3.71 -12.94 -5.46
N LYS A 82 2.43 -12.66 -5.16
CA LYS A 82 1.50 -13.67 -4.66
C LYS A 82 1.22 -14.75 -5.70
N GLY A 83 1.03 -14.38 -6.97
CA GLY A 83 0.86 -15.36 -8.04
C GLY A 83 2.11 -16.22 -8.28
N GLU A 84 3.30 -15.61 -8.20
CA GLU A 84 4.57 -16.34 -8.26
C GLU A 84 4.73 -17.31 -7.07
N TYR A 85 4.34 -16.89 -5.87
CA TYR A 85 4.38 -17.73 -4.67
C TYR A 85 3.42 -18.91 -4.77
N GLU A 86 2.16 -18.70 -5.19
CA GLU A 86 1.19 -19.77 -5.40
C GLU A 86 1.69 -20.79 -6.44
N THR A 87 2.26 -20.31 -7.55
CA THR A 87 2.88 -21.18 -8.57
C THR A 87 4.05 -21.99 -7.98
N SER A 88 4.90 -21.35 -7.16
CA SER A 88 6.02 -22.01 -6.51
C SER A 88 5.58 -23.06 -5.48
N GLU A 89 4.50 -22.81 -4.74
CA GLU A 89 3.91 -23.80 -3.83
C GLU A 89 3.35 -25.01 -4.59
N ASP A 90 2.67 -24.78 -5.73
CA ASP A 90 2.17 -25.86 -6.58
C ASP A 90 3.30 -26.73 -7.14
N GLU A 91 4.38 -26.10 -7.64
CA GLU A 91 5.58 -26.83 -8.10
C GLU A 91 6.22 -27.64 -6.97
N LEU A 92 6.33 -27.06 -5.78
CA LEU A 92 6.90 -27.74 -4.61
C LEU A 92 6.04 -28.92 -4.15
N ASN A 93 4.71 -28.79 -4.18
CA ASN A 93 3.79 -29.88 -3.88
C ASN A 93 3.88 -30.99 -4.92
N GLN A 94 3.99 -30.66 -6.22
CA GLN A 94 4.20 -31.64 -7.27
C GLN A 94 5.54 -32.38 -7.12
N LEU A 95 6.61 -31.67 -6.77
CA LEU A 95 7.92 -32.28 -6.52
C LEU A 95 7.89 -33.19 -5.30
N ARG A 96 7.20 -32.80 -4.22
CA ARG A 96 6.98 -33.66 -3.05
C ARG A 96 6.21 -34.93 -3.40
N ALA A 97 5.12 -34.82 -4.14
CA ALA A 97 4.34 -35.97 -4.59
C ALA A 97 5.17 -36.94 -5.44
N LYS A 98 5.98 -36.41 -6.37
CA LYS A 98 6.91 -37.23 -7.17
C LYS A 98 7.98 -37.91 -6.30
N LEU A 99 8.51 -37.21 -5.30
CA LEU A 99 9.49 -37.77 -4.37
C LEU A 99 8.88 -38.90 -3.55
N GLU A 100 7.65 -38.74 -3.08
CA GLU A 100 6.92 -39.76 -2.33
C GLU A 100 6.59 -40.99 -3.20
N GLU A 101 6.16 -40.78 -4.45
CA GLU A 101 5.95 -41.87 -5.41
C GLU A 101 7.24 -42.65 -5.68
N GLN A 102 8.36 -41.95 -5.92
CA GLN A 102 9.65 -42.59 -6.12
C GLN A 102 10.09 -43.36 -4.88
N ARG A 103 9.94 -42.77 -3.69
CA ARG A 103 10.26 -43.42 -2.41
C ARG A 103 9.46 -44.71 -2.25
N ALA A 104 8.14 -44.67 -2.42
CA ALA A 104 7.29 -45.85 -2.35
C ALA A 104 7.69 -46.92 -3.37
N ALA A 105 8.02 -46.51 -4.61
CA ALA A 105 8.50 -47.44 -5.64
C ALA A 105 9.83 -48.12 -5.25
N TYR A 106 10.76 -47.37 -4.65
CA TYR A 106 12.02 -47.91 -4.16
C TYR A 106 11.83 -48.82 -2.95
N GLU A 107 11.05 -48.41 -1.96
CA GLU A 107 10.73 -49.22 -0.77
C GLU A 107 10.09 -50.55 -1.18
N LYS A 108 9.12 -50.51 -2.10
CA LYS A 108 8.52 -51.70 -2.69
C LYS A 108 9.53 -52.59 -3.41
N THR A 109 10.41 -51.99 -4.21
CA THR A 109 11.46 -52.74 -4.94
C THR A 109 12.42 -53.43 -3.97
N ILE A 110 12.82 -52.74 -2.90
CA ILE A 110 13.73 -53.28 -1.89
C ILE A 110 13.06 -54.44 -1.13
N LEU A 111 11.81 -54.29 -0.72
CA LEU A 111 11.03 -55.36 -0.10
C LEU A 111 10.89 -56.56 -1.05
N ASP A 112 10.53 -56.33 -2.31
CA ASP A 112 10.41 -57.37 -3.34
C ASP A 112 11.73 -58.14 -3.54
N ILE A 113 12.89 -57.47 -3.51
CA ILE A 113 14.21 -58.12 -3.62
C ILE A 113 14.51 -58.99 -2.39
N ASN A 114 14.06 -58.59 -1.20
CA ASN A 114 14.33 -59.30 0.05
C ASN A 114 13.32 -60.44 0.33
N THR A 115 12.17 -60.47 -0.36
CA THR A 115 11.19 -61.55 -0.20
C THR A 115 11.71 -62.90 -0.67
N LYS A 116 11.48 -63.94 0.15
CA LYS A 116 11.92 -65.32 -0.16
C LYS A 116 10.81 -66.20 -0.73
N ASN A 117 9.54 -65.80 -0.59
CA ASN A 117 8.39 -66.63 -0.93
C ASN A 117 7.35 -65.88 -1.78
N LYS A 118 6.65 -66.60 -2.69
CA LYS A 118 5.64 -66.01 -3.60
C LYS A 118 4.44 -65.42 -2.85
N ALA A 119 3.99 -66.05 -1.77
CA ALA A 119 2.88 -65.55 -0.96
C ALA A 119 3.21 -64.23 -0.24
N GLU A 120 4.47 -64.06 0.17
CA GLU A 120 4.96 -62.84 0.83
C GLU A 120 5.10 -61.69 -0.16
N LYS A 121 5.53 -62.00 -1.39
CA LYS A 121 5.57 -61.05 -2.50
C LYS A 121 4.19 -60.54 -2.89
N GLU A 122 3.16 -61.39 -2.92
CA GLU A 122 1.78 -60.95 -3.18
C GLU A 122 1.24 -60.05 -2.06
N ARG A 123 1.60 -60.33 -0.79
CA ARG A 123 1.25 -59.46 0.34
C ARG A 123 1.86 -58.06 0.19
N ILE A 124 3.17 -57.98 -0.06
CA ILE A 124 3.88 -56.69 -0.24
C ILE A 124 3.36 -55.92 -1.45
N ASN A 125 2.96 -56.63 -2.51
CA ASN A 125 2.40 -55.98 -3.69
C ASN A 125 1.05 -55.28 -3.45
N ASN A 126 0.31 -55.72 -2.45
CA ASN A 126 -0.97 -55.14 -2.03
C ASN A 126 -0.83 -54.00 -1.01
N LEU A 127 0.37 -53.76 -0.46
CA LEU A 127 0.64 -52.63 0.42
C LEU A 127 0.83 -51.34 -0.41
N SER A 128 0.38 -50.22 0.15
CA SER A 128 0.48 -48.90 -0.47
C SER A 128 0.56 -47.80 0.58
N GLY A 129 1.19 -46.67 0.23
CA GLY A 129 1.26 -45.51 1.11
C GLY A 129 1.98 -45.81 2.43
N GLU A 130 1.35 -45.42 3.54
CA GLU A 130 1.92 -45.51 4.89
C GLU A 130 2.19 -46.97 5.32
N ASP A 131 1.28 -47.91 4.99
CA ASP A 131 1.46 -49.33 5.34
C ASP A 131 2.69 -49.97 4.68
N LEU A 132 3.04 -49.53 3.47
CA LEU A 132 4.25 -49.99 2.76
C LEU A 132 5.51 -49.44 3.44
N HIS A 133 5.45 -48.18 3.85
CA HIS A 133 6.55 -47.52 4.54
C HIS A 133 6.80 -48.14 5.92
N ASP A 134 5.75 -48.42 6.68
CA ASP A 134 5.84 -49.06 7.99
C ASP A 134 6.44 -50.47 7.89
N GLU A 135 6.01 -51.28 6.92
CA GLU A 135 6.58 -52.61 6.67
C GLU A 135 8.07 -52.51 6.29
N PHE A 136 8.45 -51.51 5.50
CA PHE A 136 9.85 -51.24 5.18
C PHE A 136 10.66 -50.90 6.44
N MET A 137 10.13 -50.03 7.32
CA MET A 137 10.80 -49.66 8.57
C MET A 137 10.87 -50.82 9.57
N ILE A 138 9.87 -51.70 9.64
CA ILE A 138 9.93 -52.92 10.46
C ILE A 138 11.02 -53.87 9.95
N THR A 139 11.23 -53.93 8.63
CA THR A 139 12.18 -54.87 8.01
C THR A 139 13.62 -54.35 8.02
N PHE A 140 13.82 -53.03 7.92
CA PHE A 140 15.14 -52.41 7.71
C PHE A 140 15.46 -51.24 8.65
N GLY A 141 14.54 -50.82 9.52
CA GLY A 141 14.66 -49.62 10.35
C GLY A 141 15.19 -49.84 11.78
N ASP A 142 15.40 -51.09 12.19
CA ASP A 142 16.13 -51.41 13.42
C ASP A 142 17.65 -51.43 13.14
N ASP A 143 18.26 -50.24 13.12
CA ASP A 143 19.69 -49.96 13.32
C ASP A 143 19.88 -48.58 14.01
#